data_AF-A0A357V2V2-F1
#
_entry.id   AF-A0A357V2V2-F1
#
_cell.length_a   1.000
_cell.length_b   1.000
_cell.length_c   1.000
_cell.angle_alpha   90.00
_cell.angle_beta   90.00
_cell.angle_gamma   90.00
#
_symmetry.space_group_name_H-M   'P 1'
#
loop_
_entity.id
_entity.type
_entity.pdbx_description
1 polymer ?
#
loop_
_entity_poly.entity_id
_entity_poly.type
_entity_poly.pdbx_seq_one_letter_code
_entity_poly.pdbx_strand_id
1 'polypeptide(L)'
;MAVNAIALTWPPSALHGWGVFGTNLLREVLRRGAPKPITLLAMHPEMIDAADRDLFQPLMVEQHQIEQQIRGAQGNVTLGGVHVLHSLGNNLEESAAAARFRGEPNVGFTFFENMVFGDNVVADNAHFQIMMAGSTWNADILRDLGFPRVGCVFQGIALDA
;
A
#
# COMPACT_ATOMS: atom_id res chain seq x y z
N MET A 1 -22.25 -3.11 7.36
CA MET A 1 -21.22 -4.07 7.80
C MET A 1 -19.87 -3.47 7.45
N ALA A 2 -18.89 -3.49 8.37
CA ALA A 2 -17.54 -3.02 8.04
C ALA A 2 -16.97 -3.91 6.92
N VAL A 3 -16.43 -3.30 5.86
CA VAL A 3 -15.86 -4.03 4.73
C VAL A 3 -14.49 -4.55 5.16
N ASN A 4 -14.36 -5.85 5.44
CA ASN A 4 -13.05 -6.43 5.74
C ASN A 4 -12.19 -6.53 4.46
N ALA A 5 -11.48 -5.45 4.15
CA ALA A 5 -10.67 -5.32 2.95
C ALA A 5 -9.31 -4.70 3.23
N ILE A 6 -8.35 -5.05 2.38
CA ILE A 6 -7.04 -4.41 2.28
C ILE A 6 -6.96 -3.75 0.90
N ALA A 7 -6.66 -2.45 0.87
CA ALA A 7 -6.49 -1.68 -0.35
C ALA A 7 -5.05 -1.21 -0.52
N LEU A 8 -4.51 -1.32 -1.74
CA LEU A 8 -3.17 -0.85 -2.10
C LEU A 8 -3.28 0.44 -2.92
N THR A 9 -2.46 1.44 -2.60
CA THR A 9 -2.32 2.68 -3.39
C THR A 9 -1.13 2.68 -4.33
N TRP A 10 -0.59 1.51 -4.65
CA TRP A 10 0.37 1.30 -5.74
C TRP A 10 -0.02 0.04 -6.52
N PRO A 11 0.17 0.02 -7.86
CA PRO A 11 -0.18 -1.14 -8.66
C PRO A 11 0.88 -2.26 -8.55
N PRO A 12 0.49 -3.53 -8.77
CA PRO A 12 1.45 -4.61 -9.01
C PRO A 12 2.26 -4.34 -10.28
N SER A 13 3.54 -4.75 -10.26
CA SER A 13 4.46 -4.62 -11.39
C SER A 13 5.68 -5.51 -11.18
N ALA A 14 6.23 -6.09 -12.25
CA ALA A 14 7.48 -6.86 -12.21
C ALA A 14 8.74 -5.99 -12.29
N LEU A 15 8.61 -4.67 -12.42
CA LEU A 15 9.72 -3.76 -12.77
C LEU A 15 10.48 -3.18 -11.57
N HIS A 16 9.84 -3.08 -10.41
CA HIS A 16 10.44 -2.43 -9.23
C HIS A 16 9.95 -3.06 -7.92
N GLY A 17 10.67 -2.82 -6.82
CA GLY A 17 10.41 -3.45 -5.52
C GLY A 17 8.97 -3.32 -5.02
N TRP A 18 8.38 -2.12 -5.07
CA TRP A 18 6.97 -1.92 -4.70
C TRP A 18 5.99 -2.74 -5.53
N GLY A 19 6.23 -2.85 -6.85
CA GLY A 19 5.39 -3.64 -7.74
C GLY A 19 5.46 -5.13 -7.43
N VAL A 20 6.67 -5.64 -7.17
CA VAL A 20 6.90 -7.05 -6.82
C VAL A 20 6.25 -7.35 -5.47
N PHE A 21 6.37 -6.45 -4.50
CA PHE A 21 5.69 -6.57 -3.22
C PHE A 21 4.17 -6.58 -3.36
N GLY A 22 3.62 -5.63 -4.11
CA GLY A 22 2.18 -5.55 -4.36
C GLY A 22 1.65 -6.82 -5.01
N THR A 23 2.39 -7.36 -5.99
CA THR A 23 2.05 -8.63 -6.67
C THR A 23 1.97 -9.78 -5.68
N ASN A 24 3.01 -9.98 -4.87
CA ASN A 24 3.05 -11.09 -3.91
C ASN A 24 2.01 -10.93 -2.78
N LEU A 25 1.79 -9.71 -2.32
CA LEU A 25 0.76 -9.43 -1.33
C LEU A 25 -0.65 -9.74 -1.87
N LEU A 26 -0.96 -9.30 -3.08
CA LEU A 26 -2.25 -9.58 -3.72
C LEU A 26 -2.45 -11.08 -3.93
N ARG A 27 -1.44 -11.80 -4.43
CA ARG A 27 -1.46 -13.27 -4.57
C ARG A 27 -1.81 -13.94 -3.24
N GLU A 28 -1.10 -13.58 -2.17
CA GLU A 28 -1.28 -14.22 -0.87
C GLU A 28 -2.65 -13.90 -0.25
N VAL A 29 -3.13 -12.66 -0.39
CA VAL A 29 -4.46 -12.25 0.10
C VAL A 29 -5.56 -12.98 -0.67
N LEU A 30 -5.45 -13.08 -2.00
CA LEU A 30 -6.37 -13.85 -2.84
C LEU A 30 -6.37 -15.33 -2.45
N ARG A 31 -5.19 -15.93 -2.26
CA ARG A 31 -5.03 -17.33 -1.86
C ARG A 31 -5.69 -17.62 -0.51
N ARG A 32 -5.63 -16.69 0.44
CA ARG A 32 -6.27 -16.82 1.76
C ARG A 32 -7.79 -16.62 1.72
N GLY A 33 -8.32 -15.96 0.69
CA GLY A 33 -9.75 -15.69 0.50
C GLY A 33 -10.32 -14.56 1.38
N ALA A 34 -9.58 -14.09 2.39
CA ALA A 34 -9.91 -12.92 3.19
C ALA A 34 -8.63 -12.31 3.82
N PRO A 35 -8.56 -10.98 4.02
CA PRO A 35 -9.56 -9.97 3.67
C PRO A 35 -9.66 -9.75 2.15
N LYS A 36 -10.67 -8.99 1.68
CA LYS A 36 -10.82 -8.70 0.24
C LYS A 36 -9.66 -7.79 -0.23
N PRO A 37 -8.91 -8.14 -1.29
CA PRO A 37 -7.92 -7.23 -1.86
C PRO A 37 -8.59 -6.20 -2.78
N ILE A 38 -8.13 -4.96 -2.70
CA ILE A 38 -8.55 -3.84 -3.56
C ILE A 38 -7.30 -3.13 -4.08
N THR A 39 -7.30 -2.74 -5.34
CA THR A 39 -6.30 -1.85 -5.92
C THR A 39 -6.95 -0.50 -6.20
N LEU A 40 -6.39 0.58 -5.69
CA LEU A 40 -6.97 1.93 -5.82
C LEU A 40 -6.42 2.69 -7.03
N LEU A 41 -5.22 2.33 -7.49
CA LEU A 41 -4.60 2.86 -8.71
C LEU A 41 -4.70 1.84 -9.84
N ALA A 42 -4.78 2.36 -11.07
CA ALA A 42 -4.86 1.55 -12.27
C ALA A 42 -3.66 0.61 -12.39
N MET A 43 -3.96 -0.64 -12.73
CA MET A 43 -2.95 -1.64 -13.03
C MET A 43 -2.65 -1.67 -14.53
N HIS A 44 -1.41 -1.98 -14.87
CA HIS A 44 -0.89 -1.98 -16.23
C HIS A 44 -0.56 -3.43 -16.64
N PRO A 45 -1.39 -4.11 -17.46
CA PRO A 45 -1.18 -5.51 -17.85
C PRO A 45 0.21 -5.82 -18.41
N GLU A 46 0.81 -4.86 -19.09
CA GLU A 46 2.15 -4.93 -19.65
C GLU A 46 3.26 -4.97 -18.58
N MET A 47 2.97 -4.46 -17.38
CA MET A 47 3.89 -4.48 -16.24
C MET A 47 3.65 -5.67 -15.31
N ILE A 48 2.54 -6.40 -15.48
CA ILE A 48 2.20 -7.59 -14.68
C ILE A 48 2.78 -8.83 -15.36
N ASP A 49 3.29 -9.77 -14.56
CA ASP A 49 3.72 -11.09 -15.03
C ASP A 49 2.57 -11.78 -15.76
N ALA A 50 2.85 -12.42 -16.90
CA ALA A 50 1.84 -13.13 -17.67
C ALA A 50 1.09 -14.19 -16.84
N ALA A 51 1.77 -14.82 -15.87
CA ALA A 51 1.17 -15.81 -14.97
C ALA A 51 0.09 -15.23 -14.04
N ASP A 52 0.09 -13.92 -13.78
CA ASP A 52 -0.84 -13.26 -12.85
C ASP A 52 -1.99 -12.54 -13.52
N ARG A 53 -1.95 -12.35 -14.84
CA ARG A 53 -2.93 -11.49 -15.54
C ARG A 53 -4.35 -11.97 -15.32
N ASP A 54 -4.60 -13.26 -15.50
CA ASP A 54 -5.92 -13.85 -15.29
C ASP A 54 -6.36 -13.77 -13.83
N LEU A 55 -5.41 -13.94 -12.89
CA LEU A 55 -5.66 -13.84 -11.46
C LEU A 55 -6.07 -12.42 -11.04
N PHE A 56 -5.44 -11.39 -11.63
CA PHE A 56 -5.68 -9.99 -11.28
C PHE A 56 -6.76 -9.32 -12.13
N GLN A 57 -7.21 -9.93 -13.23
CA GLN A 57 -8.25 -9.38 -14.08
C GLN A 57 -9.52 -8.94 -13.32
N PRO A 58 -10.06 -9.69 -12.34
CA PRO A 58 -11.22 -9.24 -11.57
C PRO A 58 -10.93 -7.97 -10.75
N LEU A 59 -9.70 -7.85 -10.21
CA LEU A 59 -9.28 -6.67 -9.45
C LEU A 59 -9.17 -5.44 -10.36
N MET A 60 -8.73 -5.61 -11.60
CA MET A 60 -8.68 -4.53 -12.58
C MET A 60 -10.07 -4.00 -12.92
N VAL A 61 -11.03 -4.90 -13.13
CA VAL A 61 -12.43 -4.54 -13.41
C VAL A 61 -13.02 -3.77 -12.23
N GLU A 62 -12.79 -4.24 -11.01
CA GLU A 62 -13.26 -3.56 -9.80
C GLU A 62 -12.58 -2.20 -9.61
N GLN A 63 -11.27 -2.10 -9.81
CA GLN A 63 -10.55 -0.83 -9.72
C GLN A 63 -11.14 0.21 -10.68
N HIS A 64 -11.43 -0.18 -11.93
CA HIS A 64 -12.04 0.71 -12.89
C HIS A 64 -13.42 1.20 -12.40
N GLN A 65 -14.22 0.32 -11.82
CA GLN A 65 -15.52 0.71 -11.25
C GLN A 65 -15.36 1.69 -10.07
N ILE A 66 -14.41 1.43 -9.17
CA ILE A 66 -14.10 2.34 -8.06
C ILE A 66 -13.68 3.71 -8.60
N GLU A 67 -12.79 3.74 -9.60
CA GLU A 67 -12.34 4.98 -10.23
C GLU A 67 -13.49 5.79 -10.85
N GLN A 68 -14.46 5.12 -11.50
CA GLN A 68 -15.66 5.78 -12.01
C GLN A 68 -16.54 6.32 -10.88
N GLN A 69 -16.70 5.59 -9.77
CA GLN A 69 -17.52 6.00 -8.64
C GLN A 69 -16.97 7.23 -7.91
N ILE A 70 -15.64 7.34 -7.82
CA ILE A 70 -14.97 8.47 -7.16
C ILE A 70 -14.58 9.59 -8.13
N ARG A 71 -14.96 9.46 -9.41
CA ARG A 71 -14.72 10.48 -10.43
C ARG A 71 -15.43 11.77 -10.02
N GLY A 72 -14.68 12.85 -9.91
CA GLY A 72 -15.20 14.15 -9.50
C GLY A 72 -15.33 14.36 -7.98
N ALA A 73 -15.01 13.35 -7.15
CA ALA A 73 -14.88 13.55 -5.71
C ALA A 73 -13.76 14.57 -5.43
N GLN A 74 -14.10 15.63 -4.69
CA GLN A 74 -13.15 16.65 -4.27
C GLN A 74 -12.50 16.27 -2.94
N GLY A 75 -11.19 16.49 -2.82
CA GLY A 75 -10.44 16.16 -1.61
C GLY A 75 -10.24 14.66 -1.39
N ASN A 76 -10.13 14.28 -0.11
CA ASN A 76 -9.79 12.93 0.30
C ASN A 76 -10.98 11.97 0.16
N VAL A 77 -10.70 10.77 -0.36
CA VAL A 77 -11.62 9.64 -0.41
C VAL A 77 -11.35 8.76 0.80
N THR A 78 -12.29 8.72 1.74
CA THR A 78 -12.19 7.89 2.95
C THR A 78 -12.94 6.57 2.74
N LEU A 79 -12.25 5.45 2.92
CA LEU A 79 -12.74 4.09 2.73
C LEU A 79 -12.99 3.45 4.10
N GLY A 80 -14.19 3.64 4.64
CA GLY A 80 -14.56 3.17 5.98
C GLY A 80 -14.46 1.64 6.13
N GLY A 81 -13.76 1.20 7.17
CA GLY A 81 -13.50 -0.22 7.46
C GLY A 81 -12.44 -0.88 6.58
N VAL A 82 -11.87 -0.16 5.59
CA VAL A 82 -10.83 -0.70 4.69
C VAL A 82 -9.46 -0.32 5.22
N HIS A 83 -8.58 -1.31 5.32
CA HIS A 83 -7.17 -1.08 5.64
C HIS A 83 -6.46 -0.58 4.38
N VAL A 84 -6.08 0.69 4.34
CA VAL A 84 -5.41 1.27 3.15
C VAL A 84 -3.91 1.30 3.40
N LEU A 85 -3.17 0.57 2.57
CA LEU A 85 -1.72 0.52 2.56
C LEU A 85 -1.19 1.53 1.54
N HIS A 86 -0.14 2.26 1.94
CA HIS A 86 0.57 3.19 1.09
C HIS A 86 2.04 2.85 0.96
N SER A 87 2.55 2.90 -0.27
CA SER A 87 3.99 2.85 -0.53
C SER A 87 4.58 4.24 -0.33
N LEU A 88 5.51 4.38 0.60
CA LEU A 88 6.18 5.64 0.88
C LEU A 88 7.59 5.65 0.30
N GLY A 89 7.97 6.79 -0.28
CA GLY A 89 9.33 7.03 -0.78
C GLY A 89 10.34 7.24 0.36
N ASN A 90 11.58 7.60 -0.03
CA ASN A 90 12.67 7.84 0.92
C ASN A 90 12.35 8.94 1.95
N ASN A 91 11.52 9.92 1.59
CA ASN A 91 11.15 11.02 2.48
C ASN A 91 9.87 10.75 3.30
N LEU A 92 9.40 9.49 3.32
CA LEU A 92 8.11 9.10 3.91
C LEU A 92 6.89 9.74 3.22
N GLU A 93 7.03 10.12 1.96
CA GLU A 93 5.97 10.77 1.19
C GLU A 93 5.17 9.76 0.34
N GLU A 94 3.85 9.96 0.28
CA GLU A 94 2.96 9.30 -0.66
C GLU A 94 3.11 9.90 -2.07
N SER A 95 2.82 9.12 -3.11
CA SER A 95 2.60 9.73 -4.43
C SER A 95 1.35 10.64 -4.40
N ALA A 96 1.33 11.68 -5.24
CA ALA A 96 0.18 12.59 -5.32
C ALA A 96 -1.14 11.85 -5.63
N ALA A 97 -1.08 10.77 -6.42
CA ALA A 97 -2.23 9.94 -6.73
C ALA A 97 -2.71 9.13 -5.51
N ALA A 98 -1.79 8.66 -4.67
CA ALA A 98 -2.09 7.89 -3.45
C ALA A 98 -2.60 8.78 -2.30
N ALA A 99 -2.08 10.01 -2.18
CA ALA A 99 -2.33 10.92 -1.06
C ALA A 99 -3.80 11.29 -0.84
N ARG A 100 -4.67 11.08 -1.83
CA ARG A 100 -6.11 11.32 -1.68
C ARG A 100 -6.85 10.21 -0.94
N PHE A 101 -6.29 9.00 -0.81
CA PHE A 101 -7.00 7.85 -0.26
C PHE A 101 -6.71 7.68 1.24
N ARG A 102 -7.75 7.47 2.05
CA ARG A 102 -7.62 7.26 3.50
C ARG A 102 -8.39 6.02 3.93
N GLY A 103 -7.77 5.18 4.74
CA GLY A 103 -8.37 3.98 5.31
C GLY A 103 -8.59 4.05 6.81
N GLU A 104 -9.07 2.96 7.38
CA GLU A 104 -9.22 2.75 8.81
C GLU A 104 -8.80 1.30 9.17
N PRO A 105 -7.51 1.07 9.54
CA PRO A 105 -6.43 2.04 9.61
C PRO A 105 -5.85 2.39 8.23
N ASN A 106 -5.31 3.60 8.15
CA ASN A 106 -4.44 4.08 7.11
C ASN A 106 -2.98 3.76 7.50
N VAL A 107 -2.28 3.04 6.63
CA VAL A 107 -0.98 2.42 6.93
C VAL A 107 0.08 2.92 5.96
N GLY A 108 1.13 3.53 6.49
CA GLY A 108 2.30 3.93 5.71
C GLY A 108 3.32 2.80 5.69
N PHE A 109 3.71 2.31 4.52
CA PHE A 109 4.72 1.26 4.36
C PHE A 109 5.98 1.86 3.75
N THR A 110 7.16 1.55 4.29
CA THR A 110 8.41 2.14 3.79
C THR A 110 9.61 1.20 3.81
N PHE A 111 10.51 1.46 2.87
CA PHE A 111 11.83 0.86 2.70
C PHE A 111 12.86 1.97 2.43
N PHE A 112 12.77 3.11 3.15
CA PHE A 112 13.68 4.23 2.91
C PHE A 112 15.14 3.81 3.10
N GLU A 113 16.02 4.39 2.30
CA GLU A 113 17.46 4.14 2.37
C GLU A 113 18.21 5.39 2.86
N ASN A 114 17.57 6.56 2.76
CA ASN A 114 18.11 7.84 3.18
C ASN A 114 17.44 8.30 4.48
N MET A 115 18.22 8.85 5.40
CA MET A 115 17.74 9.39 6.68
C MET A 115 17.56 10.92 6.66
N VAL A 116 17.32 11.50 5.48
CA VAL A 116 17.09 12.95 5.37
C VAL A 116 15.59 13.18 5.41
N PHE A 117 15.07 13.49 6.60
CA PHE A 117 13.67 13.80 6.82
C PHE A 117 13.48 15.29 7.10
N GLY A 118 12.30 15.81 6.77
CA GLY A 118 11.92 17.17 7.17
C GLY A 118 11.70 17.29 8.68
N ASP A 119 11.89 18.49 9.22
CA ASP A 119 11.80 18.75 10.67
C ASP A 119 10.45 18.34 11.29
N ASN A 120 9.37 18.35 10.50
CA ASN A 120 8.00 18.04 10.93
C ASN A 120 7.50 16.67 10.42
N VAL A 121 8.39 15.78 9.98
CA VAL A 121 8.01 14.53 9.28
C VAL A 121 6.95 13.70 10.01
N VAL A 122 6.97 13.64 11.34
CA VAL A 122 5.97 12.89 12.13
C VAL A 122 4.61 13.57 12.10
N ALA A 123 4.58 14.90 12.22
CA ALA A 123 3.33 15.67 12.17
C ALA A 123 2.72 15.62 10.76
N ASP A 124 3.56 15.73 9.72
CA ASP A 124 3.15 15.66 8.32
C ASP A 124 2.59 14.29 7.93
N ASN A 125 2.94 13.25 8.69
CA ASN A 125 2.50 11.86 8.51
C ASN A 125 1.52 11.38 9.59
N ALA A 126 0.93 12.30 10.37
CA ALA A 126 0.03 11.94 11.48
C ALA A 126 -1.26 11.23 11.02
N HIS A 127 -1.59 11.27 9.72
CA HIS A 127 -2.70 10.52 9.14
C HIS A 127 -2.44 9.02 9.00
N PHE A 128 -1.21 8.55 9.22
CA PHE A 128 -0.91 7.11 9.31
C PHE A 128 -1.06 6.62 10.75
N GLN A 129 -2.03 5.74 10.99
CA GLN A 129 -2.21 5.14 12.31
C GLN A 129 -1.16 4.07 12.60
N ILE A 130 -0.56 3.50 11.55
CA ILE A 130 0.48 2.48 11.63
C ILE A 130 1.54 2.78 10.57
N MET A 131 2.81 2.76 10.97
CA MET A 131 3.94 2.71 10.06
C MET A 131 4.49 1.28 10.01
N MET A 132 4.65 0.74 8.81
CA MET A 132 5.21 -0.58 8.55
C MET A 132 6.55 -0.43 7.85
N ALA A 133 7.58 -0.99 8.46
CA ALA A 133 8.94 -0.96 7.96
C ALA A 133 9.34 -2.29 7.33
N GLY A 134 10.06 -2.21 6.21
CA GLY A 134 10.65 -3.36 5.53
C GLY A 134 11.83 -4.03 6.22
N SER A 135 12.43 -3.36 7.19
CA SER A 135 13.60 -3.81 7.93
C SER A 135 13.51 -3.36 9.39
N THR A 136 14.26 -4.03 10.27
CA THR A 136 14.38 -3.59 11.68
C THR A 136 15.05 -2.24 11.78
N TRP A 137 16.05 -1.98 10.93
CA TRP A 137 16.72 -0.68 10.88
C TRP A 137 15.75 0.46 10.55
N ASN A 138 14.90 0.31 9.52
CA ASN A 138 13.86 1.32 9.23
C ASN A 138 12.87 1.47 10.40
N ALA A 139 12.50 0.35 11.03
CA ALA A 139 11.56 0.37 12.15
C ALA A 139 12.12 1.14 13.34
N ASP A 140 13.39 0.94 13.66
CA ASP A 140 14.06 1.61 14.77
C ASP A 140 14.18 3.12 14.51
N ILE A 141 14.58 3.52 13.30
CA ILE A 141 14.60 4.93 12.90
C ILE A 141 13.21 5.58 13.00
N LEU A 142 12.13 4.91 12.56
CA LEU A 142 10.77 5.44 12.70
C LEU A 142 10.35 5.61 14.17
N ARG A 143 10.76 4.69 15.06
CA ARG A 143 10.49 4.81 16.49
C ARG A 143 11.26 5.97 17.10
N ASP A 144 12.53 6.14 16.73
CA ASP A 144 13.39 7.23 17.19
C ASP A 144 12.88 8.60 16.73
N LEU A 145 12.31 8.68 15.52
CA LEU A 145 11.61 9.88 15.04
C LEU A 145 10.35 10.21 15.86
N GLY A 146 9.74 9.23 16.52
CA GLY A 146 8.57 9.41 17.38
C GLY A 146 7.25 8.91 16.79
N PHE A 147 7.26 8.07 15.75
CA PHE A 147 6.02 7.47 15.25
C PHE A 147 5.39 6.53 16.30
N PRO A 148 4.07 6.66 16.60
CA PRO A 148 3.48 6.02 17.78
C PRO A 148 3.26 4.52 17.64
N ARG A 149 3.11 4.01 16.40
CA ARG A 149 2.92 2.58 16.12
C ARG A 149 3.76 2.16 14.92
N VAL A 150 4.83 1.43 15.19
CA VAL A 150 5.78 0.96 14.19
C VAL A 150 5.88 -0.57 14.20
N GLY A 151 5.43 -1.18 13.11
CA GLY A 151 5.61 -2.61 12.83
C GLY A 151 6.79 -2.85 11.87
N CYS A 152 7.28 -4.08 11.85
CA CYS A 152 8.30 -4.53 10.88
C CYS A 152 7.80 -5.79 10.20
N VAL A 153 7.83 -5.80 8.86
CA VAL A 153 7.49 -6.96 8.04
C VAL A 153 8.56 -7.10 6.97
N PHE A 154 9.24 -8.24 6.97
CA PHE A 154 10.26 -8.55 5.99
C PHE A 154 9.62 -9.05 4.70
N GLN A 155 10.14 -8.59 3.56
CA GLN A 155 9.92 -9.27 2.29
C GLN A 155 10.90 -10.43 2.20
N GLY A 156 10.38 -11.62 1.98
CA GLY A 156 11.17 -12.84 1.83
C GLY A 156 10.77 -13.59 0.57
N ILE A 157 11.56 -14.59 0.22
CA ILE A 157 11.25 -15.55 -0.83
C ILE A 157 10.53 -16.75 -0.22
N ALA A 158 9.47 -17.23 -0.87
CA ALA A 158 8.95 -18.56 -0.61
C ALA A 158 9.88 -19.57 -1.32
N LEU A 159 10.39 -20.57 -0.59
CA LEU A 159 11.34 -21.55 -1.14
C LEU A 159 10.63 -22.68 -1.91
N ASP A 160 9.30 -22.69 -1.92
CA ASP A 160 8.44 -23.77 -2.37
C ASP A 160 7.41 -23.34 -3.44
N ALA A 161 7.69 -22.26 -4.18
CA ALA A 161 6.86 -21.80 -5.30
C ALA A 161 7.02 -22.66 -6.57
#